data_AF-A0A139NF54-F1
#
_entry.id   AF-A0A139NF54-F1
#
_cell.length_a   1.000
_cell.length_b   1.000
_cell.length_c   1.000
_cell.angle_alpha   90.00
_cell.angle_beta   90.00
_cell.angle_gamma   90.00
#
_symmetry.space_group_name_H-M   'P 1'
#
loop_
_entity.id
_entity.type
_entity.pdbx_description
1 polymer ?
#
loop_
_entity_poly.entity_id
_entity_poly.type
_entity_poly.pdbx_seq_one_letter_code
_entity_poly.pdbx_strand_id
1 'polypeptide(L)'
;MNIIQDSVVAPPIEEPAKLLAVAFAYYFVPVKNLKSILLLGYAAGTGFEIQEQFVWIANNVDRGLADSLSQVISRLVPAFMSHGLYTSLLTFGLALILYYRKKNQSVFAYGLFCVMLPFVLHFLWNLPANQTYWGRIILAFELAFSLLVLYKAYGLAKDIDRQSGELRLKNSHLFRGRYTGRG
;
A
#
# COMPACT_ATOMS: atom_id res chain seq x y z
N MET A 1 16.32 -20.05 13.65
CA MET A 1 15.69 -19.15 12.66
C MET A 1 16.72 -18.11 12.27
N ASN A 2 17.05 -18.00 10.98
CA ASN A 2 18.10 -17.10 10.50
C ASN A 2 17.44 -15.77 10.10
N ILE A 3 17.43 -14.80 11.01
CA ILE A 3 16.70 -13.52 10.85
C ILE A 3 17.07 -12.81 9.54
N ILE A 4 18.34 -12.90 9.12
CA ILE A 4 18.79 -12.31 7.85
C ILE A 4 18.16 -13.03 6.65
N GLN A 5 18.06 -14.36 6.69
CA GLN A 5 17.41 -15.13 5.65
C GLN A 5 15.92 -14.79 5.56
N ASP A 6 15.24 -14.70 6.70
CA ASP A 6 13.81 -14.37 6.73
C ASP A 6 13.55 -12.93 6.25
N SER A 7 14.43 -11.99 6.62
CA SER A 7 14.36 -10.58 6.16
C SER A 7 14.48 -10.46 4.64
N VAL A 8 15.31 -11.29 4.02
CA VAL A 8 15.53 -11.28 2.57
C VAL A 8 14.43 -12.02 1.81
N VAL A 9 13.94 -13.14 2.37
CA VAL A 9 13.01 -14.05 1.67
C VAL A 9 11.55 -13.61 1.80
N ALA A 10 11.16 -13.01 2.93
CA ALA A 10 9.77 -12.62 3.17
C ALA A 10 9.26 -11.54 2.19
N PRO A 11 9.96 -10.42 1.93
CA PRO A 11 9.39 -9.35 1.08
C PRO A 11 9.07 -9.80 -0.36
N PRO A 12 9.95 -10.54 -1.07
CA PRO A 12 9.65 -11.04 -2.43
C PRO A 12 8.47 -12.02 -2.50
N ILE A 13 8.09 -12.66 -1.40
CA ILE A 13 6.99 -13.63 -1.36
C ILE A 13 5.70 -12.94 -0.93
N GLU A 14 5.74 -12.22 0.19
CA GLU A 14 4.53 -11.69 0.79
C GLU A 14 3.97 -10.46 0.06
N GLU A 15 4.82 -9.56 -0.44
CA GLU A 15 4.34 -8.37 -1.13
C GLU A 15 3.55 -8.73 -2.41
N PRO A 16 3.99 -9.68 -3.26
CA PRO A 16 3.16 -10.20 -4.35
C PRO A 16 1.93 -10.98 -3.87
N ALA A 17 2.01 -11.73 -2.77
CA ALA A 17 0.84 -12.44 -2.23
C ALA A 17 -0.27 -11.47 -1.82
N LYS A 18 0.09 -10.34 -1.18
CA LYS A 18 -0.84 -9.26 -0.82
C LYS A 18 -1.53 -8.66 -2.06
N LEU A 19 -0.83 -8.56 -3.19
CA LEU A 19 -1.43 -8.10 -4.45
C LEU A 19 -2.52 -9.03 -5.00
N LEU A 20 -2.50 -10.33 -4.67
CA LEU A 20 -3.60 -11.23 -5.04
C LEU A 20 -4.89 -10.84 -4.33
N ALA A 21 -4.80 -10.48 -3.04
CA ALA A 21 -5.94 -9.96 -2.28
C ALA A 21 -6.44 -8.62 -2.84
N VAL A 22 -5.52 -7.74 -3.26
CA VAL A 22 -5.87 -6.50 -3.94
C VAL A 22 -6.58 -6.77 -5.27
N ALA A 23 -6.06 -7.66 -6.11
CA ALA A 23 -6.66 -8.00 -7.40
C ALA A 23 -8.06 -8.60 -7.22
N PHE A 24 -8.21 -9.49 -6.23
CA PHE A 24 -9.51 -10.03 -5.83
C PHE A 24 -10.47 -8.92 -5.41
N ALA A 25 -10.06 -8.02 -4.51
CA ALA A 25 -10.90 -6.92 -4.05
C ALA A 25 -11.23 -5.92 -5.17
N TYR A 26 -10.28 -5.64 -6.07
CA TYR A 26 -10.47 -4.77 -7.23
C TYR A 26 -11.52 -5.32 -8.20
N TYR A 27 -11.62 -6.64 -8.34
CA TYR A 27 -12.62 -7.29 -9.19
C TYR A 27 -14.06 -7.02 -8.71
N PHE A 28 -14.29 -6.96 -7.40
CA PHE A 28 -15.63 -6.77 -6.82
C PHE A 28 -15.96 -5.33 -6.45
N VAL A 29 -14.96 -4.51 -6.13
CA VAL A 29 -15.15 -3.13 -5.69
C VAL A 29 -15.05 -2.18 -6.89
N PRO A 30 -16.04 -1.30 -7.13
CA PRO A 30 -15.98 -0.35 -8.23
C PRO A 30 -14.96 0.77 -7.93
N VAL A 31 -13.69 0.49 -8.20
CA VAL A 31 -12.56 1.42 -8.02
C VAL A 31 -12.47 2.34 -9.24
N LYS A 32 -12.75 3.63 -9.04
CA LYS A 32 -12.93 4.59 -10.15
C LYS A 32 -11.76 5.55 -10.37
N ASN A 33 -10.85 5.66 -9.41
CA ASN A 33 -9.82 6.70 -9.39
C ASN A 33 -8.58 6.24 -8.61
N LEU A 34 -7.46 6.96 -8.75
CA LEU A 34 -6.18 6.58 -8.16
C LEU A 34 -6.21 6.63 -6.62
N LYS A 35 -6.95 7.56 -6.01
CA LYS A 35 -7.12 7.58 -4.55
C LYS A 35 -7.82 6.32 -4.03
N SER A 36 -8.82 5.83 -4.76
CA SER A 36 -9.50 4.58 -4.41
C SER A 36 -8.58 3.36 -4.58
N ILE A 37 -7.63 3.39 -5.52
CA ILE A 37 -6.59 2.35 -5.66
C ILE A 37 -5.66 2.35 -4.44
N LEU A 38 -5.20 3.53 -3.99
CA LEU A 38 -4.40 3.67 -2.76
C LEU A 38 -5.14 3.09 -1.55
N LEU A 39 -6.42 3.46 -1.38
CA LEU A 39 -7.23 2.99 -0.26
C LEU A 39 -7.49 1.49 -0.32
N LEU A 40 -7.72 0.93 -1.51
CA LEU A 40 -7.89 -0.51 -1.71
C LEU A 40 -6.64 -1.27 -1.30
N GLY A 41 -5.46 -0.82 -1.74
CA GLY A 41 -4.19 -1.41 -1.36
C GLY A 41 -3.95 -1.34 0.16
N TYR A 42 -4.30 -0.20 0.78
CA TYR A 42 -4.21 -0.06 2.23
C TYR A 42 -5.11 -1.06 2.96
N ALA A 43 -6.38 -1.16 2.55
CA ALA A 43 -7.33 -2.09 3.16
C ALA A 43 -6.89 -3.56 3.01
N ALA A 44 -6.37 -3.95 1.85
CA ALA A 44 -5.87 -5.30 1.62
C ALA A 44 -4.64 -5.62 2.48
N GLY A 45 -3.66 -4.71 2.56
CA GLY A 45 -2.49 -4.88 3.41
C GLY A 45 -2.83 -4.94 4.90
N THR A 46 -3.76 -4.11 5.34
CA THR A 46 -4.35 -4.16 6.69
C THR A 46 -5.07 -5.49 6.96
N GLY A 47 -5.79 -6.04 5.98
CA GLY A 47 -6.42 -7.36 6.10
C GLY A 47 -5.41 -8.50 6.24
N PHE A 48 -4.30 -8.44 5.51
CA PHE A 48 -3.20 -9.39 5.61
C PHE A 48 -2.60 -9.40 7.02
N GLU A 49 -2.31 -8.22 7.56
CA GLU A 49 -1.80 -8.07 8.92
C GLU A 49 -2.74 -8.68 9.97
N ILE A 50 -4.04 -8.38 9.88
CA ILE A 50 -5.04 -8.96 10.79
C ILE A 50 -4.97 -10.49 10.75
N GLN A 51 -4.87 -11.07 9.55
CA GLN A 51 -4.76 -12.51 9.38
C GLN A 51 -3.48 -13.07 10.00
N GLU A 52 -2.34 -12.39 9.88
CA GLU A 52 -1.09 -12.80 10.53
C GLU A 52 -1.20 -12.80 12.05
N GLN A 53 -1.84 -11.79 12.63
CA GLN A 53 -2.05 -11.74 14.07
C GLN A 53 -2.95 -12.87 14.56
N PHE A 54 -3.98 -13.26 13.80
CA PHE A 54 -4.80 -14.44 14.13
C PHE A 54 -4.02 -15.75 14.06
N VAL A 55 -3.17 -15.92 13.05
CA VAL A 55 -2.29 -17.10 12.95
C VAL A 55 -1.30 -17.14 14.11
N TRP A 56 -0.75 -16.00 14.50
CA TRP A 56 0.13 -15.91 15.66
C TRP A 56 -0.59 -16.28 16.97
N ILE A 57 -1.82 -15.79 17.19
CA ILE A 57 -2.63 -16.19 18.36
C ILE A 57 -2.88 -17.70 18.35
N ALA A 58 -3.27 -18.27 17.20
CA ALA A 58 -3.55 -19.69 17.08
C ALA A 58 -2.32 -20.56 17.40
N ASN A 59 -1.13 -20.12 16.97
CA ASN A 59 0.13 -20.81 17.24
C ASN A 59 0.64 -20.65 18.68
N ASN A 60 0.08 -19.70 19.44
CA ASN A 60 0.53 -19.34 20.79
C ASN A 60 -0.60 -19.46 21.83
N VAL A 61 -1.67 -20.20 21.51
CA VAL A 61 -2.84 -20.34 22.39
C VAL A 61 -2.51 -21.08 23.69
N ASP A 62 -1.50 -21.94 23.65
CA ASP A 62 -0.91 -22.68 24.78
C ASP A 62 -0.29 -21.77 25.84
N ARG A 63 0.12 -20.55 25.47
CA ARG A 63 0.64 -19.53 26.39
C ARG A 63 -0.44 -18.76 27.15
N GLY A 64 -1.71 -19.06 26.88
CA GLY A 64 -2.86 -18.37 27.46
C GLY A 64 -3.39 -17.25 26.56
N LEU A 65 -4.71 -17.24 26.34
CA LEU A 65 -5.37 -16.30 25.43
C LEU A 65 -5.15 -14.83 25.82
N ALA A 66 -5.12 -14.51 27.12
CA ALA A 66 -4.90 -13.15 27.60
C ALA A 66 -3.50 -12.62 27.23
N ASP A 67 -2.47 -13.44 27.41
CA ASP A 67 -1.09 -13.08 27.11
C ASP A 67 -0.85 -12.95 25.60
N SER A 68 -1.49 -13.81 24.81
CA SER A 68 -1.47 -13.73 23.36
C SER A 68 -2.21 -12.50 22.83
N LEU A 69 -3.37 -12.18 23.38
CA LEU A 69 -4.13 -11.00 22.96
C LEU A 69 -3.42 -9.69 23.33
N SER A 70 -2.80 -9.61 24.51
CA SER A 70 -2.01 -8.45 24.94
C SER A 70 -0.84 -8.17 23.99
N GLN A 71 -0.12 -9.22 23.59
CA GLN A 71 0.97 -9.10 22.62
C GLN A 71 0.47 -8.65 21.25
N VAL A 72 -0.63 -9.21 20.73
CA VAL A 72 -1.22 -8.76 19.47
C VAL A 72 -1.59 -7.28 19.53
N ILE A 73 -2.28 -6.83 20.59
CA ILE A 73 -2.66 -5.42 20.75
C ILE A 73 -1.42 -4.50 20.69
N SER A 74 -0.32 -4.89 21.34
CA SER A 74 0.92 -4.12 21.31
C SER A 74 1.56 -4.04 19.91
N ARG A 75 1.27 -5.03 19.05
CA ARG A 75 1.80 -5.14 17.70
C ARG A 75 0.94 -4.44 16.66
N LEU A 76 -0.38 -4.33 16.88
CA LEU A 76 -1.36 -3.81 15.92
C LEU A 76 -1.00 -2.44 15.32
N VAL A 77 -0.63 -1.45 16.14
CA VAL A 77 -0.31 -0.10 15.63
C VAL A 77 0.90 -0.11 14.69
N PRO A 78 2.07 -0.64 15.08
CA PRO A 78 3.21 -0.75 14.17
C PRO A 78 2.89 -1.54 12.89
N ALA A 79 2.16 -2.65 13.04
CA ALA A 79 1.72 -3.56 12.01
C ALA A 79 0.77 -2.95 10.96
N PHE A 80 -0.30 -2.27 11.40
CA PHE A 80 -1.24 -1.60 10.52
C PHE A 80 -0.54 -0.54 9.66
N MET A 81 0.48 0.09 10.23
CA MET A 81 1.22 1.14 9.57
C MET A 81 2.39 0.63 8.71
N SER A 82 2.77 -0.65 8.77
CA SER A 82 3.73 -1.25 7.84
C SER A 82 3.00 -1.88 6.64
N HIS A 83 2.30 -2.99 6.84
CA HIS A 83 1.71 -3.78 5.75
C HIS A 83 0.64 -3.01 4.96
N GLY A 84 -0.20 -2.23 5.64
CA GLY A 84 -1.20 -1.37 4.99
C GLY A 84 -0.53 -0.32 4.09
N LEU A 85 0.50 0.38 4.60
CA LEU A 85 1.21 1.40 3.83
C LEU A 85 1.98 0.79 2.64
N TYR A 86 2.67 -0.33 2.85
CA TYR A 86 3.47 -1.02 1.83
C TYR A 86 2.59 -1.49 0.68
N THR A 87 1.49 -2.18 1.00
CA THR A 87 0.54 -2.68 -0.01
C THR A 87 -0.14 -1.54 -0.77
N SER A 88 -0.45 -0.43 -0.08
CA SER A 88 -1.00 0.78 -0.70
C SER A 88 -0.05 1.38 -1.73
N LEU A 89 1.23 1.58 -1.36
CA LEU A 89 2.26 2.12 -2.25
C LEU A 89 2.55 1.20 -3.41
N LEU A 90 2.64 -0.11 -3.16
CA LEU A 90 2.88 -1.11 -4.19
C LEU A 90 1.76 -1.10 -5.25
N THR A 91 0.51 -1.15 -4.79
CA THR A 91 -0.66 -1.14 -5.67
C THR A 91 -0.74 0.16 -6.48
N PHE A 92 -0.53 1.29 -5.83
CA PHE A 92 -0.54 2.59 -6.49
C PHE A 92 0.60 2.74 -7.50
N GLY A 93 1.80 2.31 -7.14
CA GLY A 93 2.96 2.31 -8.02
C GLY A 93 2.73 1.50 -9.29
N LEU A 94 2.14 0.30 -9.16
CA LEU A 94 1.74 -0.53 -10.30
C LEU A 94 0.70 0.18 -11.19
N ALA A 95 -0.30 0.82 -10.59
CA ALA A 95 -1.29 1.59 -11.36
C ALA A 95 -0.62 2.73 -12.14
N LEU A 96 0.30 3.48 -11.53
CA LEU A 96 1.04 4.53 -12.21
C LEU A 96 1.88 3.99 -13.37
N ILE A 97 2.60 2.88 -13.16
CA ILE A 97 3.40 2.23 -14.19
C ILE A 97 2.51 1.84 -15.38
N LEU A 98 1.39 1.15 -15.13
CA LEU A 98 0.50 0.66 -16.17
C LEU A 98 -0.15 1.79 -16.97
N TYR A 99 -0.62 2.85 -16.30
CA TYR A 99 -1.33 3.94 -16.96
C TYR A 99 -0.43 5.00 -17.60
N TYR A 100 0.79 5.20 -17.09
CA TYR A 100 1.65 6.33 -17.48
C TYR A 100 2.95 5.97 -18.18
N ARG A 101 3.28 4.68 -18.37
CA ARG A 101 4.49 4.20 -19.07
C ARG A 101 4.83 4.96 -20.36
N LYS A 102 3.84 5.35 -21.15
CA LYS A 102 4.02 6.07 -22.43
C LYS A 102 3.58 7.54 -22.40
N LYS A 103 2.95 8.00 -21.32
CA LYS A 103 2.32 9.33 -21.24
C LYS A 103 3.15 10.34 -20.45
N ASN A 104 3.78 9.90 -19.37
CA ASN A 104 4.55 10.78 -18.48
C ASN A 104 5.66 9.97 -17.79
N GLN A 105 6.90 10.17 -18.22
CA GLN A 105 8.05 9.43 -17.69
C GLN A 105 8.32 9.73 -16.21
N SER A 106 8.06 10.94 -15.73
CA SER A 106 8.24 11.30 -14.32
C SER A 106 7.24 10.57 -13.42
N VAL A 107 5.97 10.48 -13.84
CA VAL A 107 4.94 9.72 -13.10
C VAL A 107 5.24 8.22 -13.15
N PHE A 108 5.73 7.72 -14.28
CA PHE A 108 6.19 6.33 -14.40
C PHE A 108 7.36 6.02 -13.45
N ALA A 109 8.37 6.90 -13.40
CA ALA A 109 9.53 6.75 -12.51
C ALA A 109 9.10 6.80 -11.03
N TYR A 110 8.15 7.68 -10.69
CA TYR A 110 7.56 7.68 -9.35
C TYR A 110 6.80 6.38 -9.05
N GLY A 111 6.12 5.81 -10.05
CA GLY A 111 5.51 4.48 -9.94
C GLY A 111 6.53 3.38 -9.63
N LEU A 112 7.69 3.36 -10.32
CA LEU A 112 8.79 2.44 -10.03
C LEU A 112 9.32 2.62 -8.60
N PHE A 113 9.50 3.86 -8.15
CA PHE A 113 9.90 4.16 -6.78
C PHE A 113 8.88 3.59 -5.77
N CYS A 114 7.59 3.82 -6.00
CA CYS A 114 6.52 3.30 -5.14
C CYS A 114 6.43 1.77 -5.14
N VAL A 115 6.82 1.09 -6.22
CA VAL A 115 6.87 -0.39 -6.26
C VAL A 115 8.07 -0.94 -5.50
N MET A 116 9.25 -0.34 -5.67
CA MET A 116 10.48 -0.84 -5.05
C MET A 116 10.54 -0.56 -3.55
N LEU A 117 9.99 0.57 -3.12
CA LEU A 117 10.11 1.03 -1.74
C LEU A 117 9.51 0.05 -0.70
N PRO A 118 8.31 -0.52 -0.87
CA PRO A 118 7.76 -1.56 0.00
C PRO A 118 8.70 -2.73 0.29
N PHE A 119 9.44 -3.22 -0.71
CA PHE A 119 10.38 -4.32 -0.52
C PHE A 119 11.55 -3.92 0.37
N VAL A 120 12.06 -2.70 0.21
CA VAL A 120 13.15 -2.16 1.04
C VAL A 120 12.67 -1.94 2.47
N LEU A 121 11.51 -1.33 2.65
CA LEU A 121 10.97 -1.03 3.98
C LEU A 121 10.56 -2.31 4.73
N HIS A 122 10.00 -3.29 4.04
CA HIS A 122 9.68 -4.58 4.63
C HIS A 122 10.96 -5.37 4.97
N PHE A 123 11.99 -5.34 4.13
CA PHE A 123 13.30 -5.89 4.48
C PHE A 123 13.85 -5.26 5.78
N LEU A 124 13.82 -3.92 5.88
CA LEU A 124 14.34 -3.21 7.05
C LEU A 124 13.50 -3.50 8.31
N TRP A 125 12.18 -3.65 8.18
CA TRP A 125 11.28 -4.06 9.26
C TRP A 125 11.64 -5.42 9.86
N ASN A 126 12.03 -6.37 9.01
CA ASN A 126 12.36 -7.74 9.42
C ASN A 126 13.76 -7.89 10.01
N LEU A 127 14.60 -6.85 9.89
CA LEU A 127 15.88 -6.82 10.59
C LEU A 127 15.67 -6.96 12.11
N PRO A 128 16.68 -7.42 12.88
CA PRO A 128 16.60 -7.53 14.33
C PRO A 128 16.65 -6.15 15.00
N ALA A 129 15.77 -5.23 14.61
CA ALA A 129 15.68 -3.87 15.11
C ALA A 129 15.46 -3.87 16.63
N ASN A 130 14.58 -4.73 17.14
CA ASN A 130 14.36 -4.87 18.58
C ASN A 130 15.56 -5.42 19.38
N GLN A 131 16.60 -5.95 18.72
CA GLN A 131 17.81 -6.48 19.37
C GLN A 131 18.99 -5.50 19.33
N THR A 132 18.83 -4.34 18.71
CA THR A 132 19.90 -3.33 18.58
C THR A 132 19.47 -2.01 19.20
N TYR A 133 20.44 -1.24 19.72
CA TYR A 133 20.21 0.12 20.23
C TYR A 133 19.48 1.02 19.21
N TRP A 134 19.75 0.79 17.92
CA TRP A 134 19.24 1.60 16.82
C TRP A 134 17.83 1.23 16.35
N GLY A 135 17.28 0.05 16.69
CA GLY A 135 16.08 -0.39 15.99
C GLY A 135 14.80 0.35 16.33
N ARG A 136 14.68 0.97 17.52
CA ARG A 136 13.55 1.88 17.78
C ARG A 136 13.60 3.12 16.87
N ILE A 137 14.80 3.58 16.52
CA ILE A 137 15.00 4.71 15.61
C ILE A 137 14.70 4.28 14.18
N ILE A 138 15.12 3.08 13.77
CA ILE A 138 14.81 2.52 12.44
C ILE A 138 13.29 2.37 12.26
N LEU A 139 12.59 1.78 13.23
CA LEU A 139 11.14 1.63 13.19
C LEU A 139 10.41 2.99 13.14
N ALA A 140 10.85 3.97 13.95
CA ALA A 140 10.28 5.31 13.92
C ALA A 140 10.52 6.03 12.59
N PHE A 141 11.72 5.86 12.01
CA PHE A 141 12.06 6.38 10.69
C PHE A 141 11.21 5.74 9.60
N GLU A 142 11.11 4.42 9.56
CA GLU A 142 10.31 3.67 8.59
C GLU A 142 8.86 4.12 8.61
N LEU A 143 8.28 4.23 9.81
CA LEU A 143 6.91 4.70 9.98
C LEU A 143 6.73 6.12 9.44
N ALA A 144 7.57 7.05 9.89
CA ALA A 144 7.49 8.45 9.48
C ALA A 144 7.71 8.61 7.97
N PHE A 145 8.68 7.88 7.41
CA PHE A 145 9.01 7.90 6.00
C PHE A 145 7.89 7.31 5.14
N SER A 146 7.34 6.16 5.55
CA SER A 146 6.20 5.52 4.86
C SER A 146 4.98 6.44 4.83
N LEU A 147 4.67 7.11 5.94
CA LEU A 147 3.59 8.07 6.02
C LEU A 147 3.83 9.30 5.14
N LEU A 148 5.06 9.82 5.12
CA LEU A 148 5.42 10.94 4.25
C LEU A 148 5.25 10.57 2.77
N VAL A 149 5.73 9.38 2.37
CA VAL A 149 5.60 8.90 0.99
C VAL A 149 4.14 8.65 0.64
N LEU A 150 3.34 8.06 1.53
CA LEU A 150 1.90 7.90 1.32
C LEU A 150 1.20 9.25 1.14
N TYR A 151 1.53 10.24 1.98
CA TYR A 151 0.98 11.59 1.87
C TYR A 151 1.29 12.21 0.49
N LYS A 152 2.54 12.08 0.02
CA LYS A 152 2.94 12.54 -1.32
C LYS A 152 2.22 11.77 -2.43
N ALA A 153 2.09 10.45 -2.30
CA ALA A 153 1.37 9.60 -3.25
C ALA A 153 -0.11 9.99 -3.33
N TYR A 154 -0.76 10.23 -2.19
CA TYR A 154 -2.14 10.70 -2.14
C TYR A 154 -2.31 12.09 -2.78
N GLY A 155 -1.37 13.01 -2.55
CA GLY A 155 -1.34 14.32 -3.21
C GLY A 155 -1.29 14.19 -4.73
N LEU A 156 -0.36 13.37 -5.25
CA LEU A 156 -0.24 13.10 -6.68
C LEU A 156 -1.51 12.45 -7.24
N ALA A 157 -2.06 11.45 -6.54
CA ALA A 157 -3.31 10.78 -6.92
C ALA A 157 -4.47 11.78 -7.04
N LYS A 158 -4.60 12.68 -6.06
CA LYS A 158 -5.61 13.75 -6.06
C LYS A 158 -5.47 14.67 -7.26
N ASP A 159 -4.25 15.10 -7.58
CA ASP A 159 -4.02 16.00 -8.72
C ASP A 159 -4.33 15.33 -10.05
N ILE A 160 -3.89 14.09 -10.25
CA ILE A 160 -4.18 13.31 -11.46
C ILE A 160 -5.69 13.05 -11.60
N ASP A 161 -6.36 12.66 -10.52
CA ASP A 161 -7.80 12.39 -10.52
C ASP A 161 -8.59 13.66 -10.88
N ARG A 162 -8.17 14.82 -10.35
CA ARG A 162 -8.78 16.13 -10.66
C ARG A 162 -8.64 16.46 -12.14
N GLN A 163 -7.42 16.41 -12.67
CA GLN A 163 -7.15 16.70 -14.09
C GLN A 163 -7.96 15.78 -15.02
N SER A 164 -8.05 14.50 -14.67
CA SER A 164 -8.82 13.51 -15.43
C SER A 164 -10.33 13.81 -15.39
N GLY A 165 -10.84 14.27 -14.24
CA GLY A 165 -12.23 14.72 -14.09
C GLY A 165 -12.56 15.97 -14.91
N GLU A 166 -11.69 16.99 -14.87
CA GLU A 166 -11.84 18.23 -15.63
C GLU A 166 -11.84 17.98 -17.14
N LEU A 167 -10.93 17.13 -17.64
CA LEU A 167 -10.91 16.70 -19.04
C LEU A 167 -12.21 16.01 -19.45
N ARG A 168 -12.75 15.14 -18.59
CA ARG A 168 -13.99 14.42 -18.84
C ARG A 168 -15.20 15.36 -18.90
N LEU A 169 -15.25 16.37 -18.03
CA LEU A 169 -16.29 17.41 -18.06
C LEU A 169 -16.18 18.30 -19.31
N LYS A 170 -14.97 18.77 -19.65
CA LYS A 170 -14.75 19.58 -20.86
C LYS A 170 -15.22 18.85 -22.12
N ASN A 171 -14.91 17.55 -22.23
CA ASN A 171 -15.36 16.72 -23.34
C ASN A 171 -16.89 16.56 -23.36
N SER A 172 -17.56 16.33 -22.22
CA SER A 172 -19.02 16.18 -22.19
C SER A 172 -19.77 17.45 -22.58
N HIS A 173 -19.26 18.64 -22.23
CA HIS A 173 -19.81 19.92 -22.68
C HIS A 173 -19.61 20.15 -24.19
N LEU A 174 -18.45 19.77 -24.74
CA LEU A 174 -18.17 19.83 -26.18
C LEU A 174 -19.11 18.93 -27.00
N PHE A 175 -19.49 17.77 -26.46
CA PHE A 175 -20.48 16.90 -27.09
C PHE A 175 -21.90 17.47 -26.98
N ARG A 176 -22.30 18.07 -25.84
CA ARG A 176 -23.63 18.72 -25.70
C ARG A 176 -23.82 19.92 -26.63
N GLY A 177 -22.79 20.74 -26.84
CA GLY A 177 -22.87 21.93 -27.70
C GLY A 177 -23.04 21.64 -29.20
N ARG A 178 -22.80 20.40 -29.67
CA ARG A 178 -23.02 20.01 -31.07
C ARG A 178 -24.44 19.54 -31.37
N TYR A 179 -25.26 19.24 -30.37
CA TYR A 179 -26.62 18.73 -30.56
C TYR A 179 -27.71 19.81 -30.44
N THR A 180 -27.38 21.05 -30.09
CA THR A 180 -28.36 22.14 -29.88
C THR A 180 -28.41 23.16 -31.02
N GLY A 181 -27.86 22.85 -32.20
CA GLY A 181 -27.81 23.75 -33.34
C GLY A 181 -28.20 23.07 -34.63
N ARG A 182 -29.48 22.70 -34.77
CA ARG A 182 -30.23 22.45 -36.01
C ARG A 182 -31.65 21.99 -35.62
N GLY A 183 -32.55 22.95 -35.55
CA GLY A 183 -34.00 22.80 -35.44
C GLY A 183 -34.63 24.04 -36.04
#